data_AF-A0A6P0NI36-F1
#
_entry.id   AF-A0A6P0NI36-F1
#
_cell.length_a   1.000
_cell.length_b   1.000
_cell.length_c   1.000
_cell.angle_alpha   90.00
_cell.angle_beta   90.00
_cell.angle_gamma   90.00
#
_symmetry.space_group_name_H-M   'P 1'
#
loop_
_entity.id
_entity.type
_entity.pdbx_description
1 polymer ?
#
loop_
_entity_poly.entity_id
_entity_poly.type
_entity_poly.pdbx_seq_one_letter_code
_entity_poly.pdbx_strand_id
1 'polypeptide(L)'
;TDGETFGHHRDGAERALAYALHEEFINRGWQVISYARYLSLFPPTWELELKPVTSWSCVHGVERWQSDCGCGGGGGWHQRWRAPLRQALDWLRDELLEIYEITGEELFKDSWAARDSYIDVICDRSPDSINQFLQHHQHHPLTSVEQTDALYLLEMQRHAMLMYTSCGWFFEEISRPEGTQILCYAARAIELAEAVCGESLEAEFIEKLAHAPSNVPQFRTGAGVYLHKVKPSRITFEQLVGHYAMSSLFNSHHREQPLYCHTLTQQDYPKQTMGALTLALGQVTIMSDITLAKASYMFAVCHCGGQEFICGLRPYKNRLAYTQAKEAVLRRFAQGSVVQIINAIQQLFGEYTFNLQQLFAEERQQIMQLVNRNTLDRLNQLYIQIYRENYGVLMAFQQEHMLVPQELQVAAEIALSHKAMEVLRQLEQDLSSIG
;
A
#
# COMPACT_ATOMS: atom_id res chain seq x y z
N THR A 1 12.51 16.05 -22.38
CA THR A 1 11.47 16.51 -21.45
C THR A 1 10.76 15.29 -20.94
N ASP A 2 10.24 15.34 -19.72
CA ASP A 2 9.55 14.21 -19.10
C ASP A 2 8.16 14.04 -19.71
N GLY A 3 7.68 12.81 -19.81
CA GLY A 3 6.40 12.49 -20.49
C GLY A 3 5.20 13.16 -19.82
N GLU A 4 5.27 13.29 -18.50
CA GLU A 4 4.31 13.95 -17.61
C GLU A 4 4.12 15.44 -17.93
N THR A 5 5.05 16.02 -18.71
CA THR A 5 4.88 17.39 -19.24
C THR A 5 3.61 17.51 -20.07
N PHE A 6 3.24 16.46 -20.82
CA PHE A 6 2.13 16.49 -21.75
C PHE A 6 0.84 15.97 -21.08
N GLY A 7 0.04 16.89 -20.53
CA GLY A 7 -1.28 16.61 -19.96
C GLY A 7 -1.37 16.55 -18.45
N HIS A 8 -0.28 16.22 -17.73
CA HIS A 8 -0.26 16.24 -16.26
C HIS A 8 0.28 17.57 -15.70
N HIS A 9 1.46 18.01 -16.14
CA HIS A 9 2.03 19.28 -15.71
C HIS A 9 1.60 20.46 -16.58
N ARG A 10 1.20 20.21 -17.82
CA ARG A 10 0.66 21.22 -18.76
C ARG A 10 -0.60 20.70 -19.42
N ASP A 11 -1.74 21.09 -18.86
CA ASP A 11 -3.05 20.77 -19.40
C ASP A 11 -3.17 21.20 -20.87
N GLY A 12 -3.56 20.27 -21.75
CA GLY A 12 -3.74 20.54 -23.17
C GLY A 12 -2.47 20.41 -24.01
N ALA A 13 -1.30 20.22 -23.40
CA ALA A 13 -0.05 20.04 -24.16
C ALA A 13 -0.03 18.71 -24.94
N GLU A 14 -0.74 17.68 -24.48
CA GLU A 14 -0.95 16.43 -25.20
C GLU A 14 -1.66 16.65 -26.55
N ARG A 15 -2.64 17.55 -26.59
CA ARG A 15 -3.37 17.93 -27.81
C ARG A 15 -2.49 18.73 -28.75
N ALA A 16 -1.68 19.65 -28.21
CA ALA A 16 -0.71 20.39 -29.02
C ALA A 16 0.32 19.47 -29.66
N LEU A 17 0.84 18.47 -28.92
CA LEU A 17 1.76 17.47 -29.45
C LEU A 17 1.10 16.62 -30.54
N ALA A 18 -0.14 16.16 -30.31
CA ALA A 18 -0.89 15.39 -31.30
C ALA A 18 -1.12 16.19 -32.60
N TYR A 19 -1.56 17.44 -32.49
CA TYR A 19 -1.74 18.32 -33.66
C TYR A 19 -0.42 18.59 -34.38
N ALA A 20 0.68 18.81 -33.65
CA ALA A 20 1.99 19.02 -34.26
C ALA A 20 2.44 17.81 -35.09
N LEU A 21 2.28 16.60 -34.54
CA LEU A 21 2.65 15.35 -35.21
C LEU A 21 1.76 15.01 -36.40
N HIS A 22 0.45 15.24 -36.29
CA HIS A 22 -0.52 14.82 -37.31
C HIS A 22 -0.69 15.85 -38.44
N GLU A 23 -0.62 17.14 -38.13
CA GLU A 23 -0.93 18.21 -39.08
C GLU A 23 0.32 19.03 -39.42
N GLU A 24 0.89 19.74 -38.44
CA GLU A 24 1.93 20.75 -38.73
C GLU A 24 3.20 20.17 -39.32
N PHE A 25 3.73 19.07 -38.75
CA PHE A 25 4.98 18.49 -39.22
C PHE A 25 4.83 17.93 -40.63
N ILE A 26 3.70 17.29 -40.93
CA ILE A 26 3.39 16.79 -42.28
C ILE A 26 3.26 17.96 -43.27
N ASN A 27 2.51 18.99 -42.92
CA ASN A 27 2.31 20.17 -43.77
C ASN A 27 3.60 20.95 -44.04
N ARG A 28 4.60 20.84 -43.14
CA ARG A 28 5.95 21.40 -43.30
C ARG A 28 6.92 20.47 -44.01
N GLY A 29 6.50 19.26 -44.37
CA GLY A 29 7.36 18.23 -44.97
C GLY A 29 8.42 17.68 -44.01
N TRP A 30 8.20 17.78 -42.70
CA TRP A 30 9.10 17.24 -41.67
C TRP A 30 8.78 15.78 -41.40
N GLN A 31 9.82 14.96 -41.29
CA GLN A 31 9.68 13.55 -40.96
C GLN A 31 10.03 13.32 -39.48
N VAL A 32 9.08 12.73 -38.74
CA VAL A 32 9.32 12.29 -37.36
C VAL A 32 9.92 10.90 -37.38
N ILE A 33 11.12 10.76 -36.82
CA ILE A 33 11.82 9.49 -36.71
C ILE A 33 12.43 9.35 -35.31
N SER A 34 12.56 8.11 -34.84
CA SER A 34 13.29 7.86 -33.60
C SER A 34 14.78 8.13 -33.80
N TYR A 35 15.45 8.52 -32.72
CA TYR A 35 16.89 8.79 -32.77
C TYR A 35 17.70 7.54 -33.17
N ALA A 36 17.29 6.36 -32.72
CA ALA A 36 17.89 5.09 -33.15
C ALA A 36 17.78 4.87 -34.67
N ARG A 37 16.61 5.16 -35.27
CA ARG A 37 16.44 5.06 -36.73
C ARG A 37 17.30 6.10 -37.45
N TYR A 38 17.36 7.33 -36.94
CA TYR A 38 18.23 8.37 -37.48
C TYR A 38 19.69 7.90 -37.53
N LEU A 39 20.23 7.38 -36.42
CA LEU A 39 21.62 6.90 -36.36
C LEU A 39 21.91 5.72 -37.30
N SER A 40 20.93 4.86 -37.58
CA SER A 40 21.09 3.78 -38.57
C SER A 40 21.23 4.28 -40.01
N LEU A 41 20.70 5.46 -40.30
CA LEU A 41 20.75 6.09 -41.62
C LEU A 41 21.93 7.06 -41.74
N PHE A 42 22.31 7.69 -40.62
CA PHE A 42 23.33 8.72 -40.54
C PHE A 42 24.29 8.42 -39.39
N PRO A 43 25.27 7.51 -39.58
CA PRO A 43 26.27 7.20 -38.56
C PRO A 43 27.06 8.46 -38.17
N PRO A 44 27.42 8.63 -36.88
CA PRO A 44 28.17 9.79 -36.42
C PRO A 44 29.56 9.80 -37.05
N THR A 45 29.98 10.97 -37.57
CA THR A 45 31.30 11.17 -38.17
C THR A 45 32.25 11.95 -37.26
N TRP A 46 31.74 12.51 -36.17
CA TRP A 46 32.47 13.38 -35.25
C TRP A 46 32.41 12.81 -33.85
N GLU A 47 33.50 12.97 -33.10
CA GLU A 47 33.60 12.61 -31.70
C GLU A 47 33.58 13.87 -30.82
N LEU A 48 33.00 13.74 -29.64
CA LEU A 48 32.88 14.81 -28.64
C LEU A 48 33.28 14.25 -27.28
N GLU A 49 34.05 15.02 -26.52
CA GLU A 49 34.36 14.70 -25.13
C GLU A 49 33.28 15.26 -24.21
N LEU A 50 32.67 14.40 -23.40
CA LEU A 50 31.68 14.81 -22.41
C LEU A 50 32.36 15.26 -21.13
N LYS A 51 31.97 16.43 -20.62
CA LYS A 51 32.34 16.82 -19.25
C LYS A 51 31.75 15.80 -18.27
N PRO A 52 32.56 15.13 -17.43
CA PRO A 52 32.08 14.12 -16.51
C PRO A 52 31.18 14.73 -15.43
N VAL A 53 30.27 13.92 -14.88
CA VAL A 53 29.42 14.26 -13.73
C VAL A 53 28.56 15.51 -13.97
N THR A 54 27.99 15.60 -15.17
CA THR A 54 27.03 16.66 -15.52
C THR A 54 25.59 16.16 -15.42
N SER A 55 24.64 17.08 -15.30
CA SER A 55 23.22 16.78 -15.42
C SER A 55 22.53 17.83 -16.27
N TRP A 56 21.40 17.45 -16.86
CA TRP A 56 20.56 18.36 -17.64
C TRP A 56 19.74 19.35 -16.78
N SER A 57 19.59 19.09 -15.48
CA SER A 57 18.64 19.80 -14.60
C SER A 57 19.29 20.51 -13.40
N CYS A 58 20.62 20.48 -13.31
CA CYS A 58 21.39 21.24 -12.34
C CYS A 58 22.67 21.81 -12.99
N VAL A 59 22.83 23.13 -12.90
CA VAL A 59 24.00 23.85 -13.43
C VAL A 59 25.30 23.48 -12.70
N HIS A 60 25.19 22.90 -11.50
CA HIS A 60 26.30 22.43 -10.67
C HIS A 60 26.62 20.94 -10.91
N GLY A 61 26.17 20.34 -12.02
CA GLY A 61 26.41 18.92 -12.30
C GLY A 61 25.42 18.03 -11.55
N VAL A 62 25.91 17.09 -10.73
CA VAL A 62 25.04 16.19 -9.92
C VAL A 62 24.87 16.64 -8.47
N GLU A 63 25.37 17.83 -8.13
CA GLU A 63 25.32 18.36 -6.76
C GLU A 63 23.89 18.47 -6.20
N ARG A 64 22.86 18.58 -7.07
CA ARG A 64 21.45 18.48 -6.67
C ARG A 64 21.13 17.18 -5.92
N TRP A 65 21.83 16.09 -6.16
CA TRP A 65 21.57 14.81 -5.49
C TRP A 65 22.58 14.50 -4.36
N GLN A 66 23.51 15.41 -4.08
CA GLN A 66 24.62 15.14 -3.16
C GLN A 66 24.79 16.22 -2.08
N SER A 67 24.59 17.49 -2.41
CA SER A 67 24.96 18.61 -1.54
C SER A 67 23.91 19.72 -1.50
N ASP A 68 24.17 20.73 -0.66
CA ASP A 68 23.40 21.97 -0.58
C ASP A 68 23.74 22.91 -1.75
N CYS A 69 23.44 22.47 -2.98
CA CYS A 69 23.77 23.21 -4.20
C CYS A 69 22.87 24.44 -4.46
N GLY A 70 21.86 24.66 -3.60
CA GLY A 70 20.89 25.75 -3.72
C GLY A 70 19.81 25.54 -4.79
N CYS A 71 20.00 24.63 -5.75
CA CYS A 71 19.00 24.38 -6.80
C CYS A 71 17.70 23.82 -6.22
N GLY A 72 16.56 24.38 -6.64
CA GLY A 72 15.25 24.01 -6.12
C GLY A 72 14.89 24.67 -4.78
N GLY A 73 15.85 25.29 -4.08
CA GLY A 73 15.61 26.01 -2.83
C GLY A 73 15.11 27.44 -3.07
N GLY A 74 13.79 27.63 -3.07
CA GLY A 74 13.18 28.95 -2.88
C GLY A 74 12.86 29.20 -1.41
N GLY A 75 12.95 30.44 -0.94
CA GLY A 75 12.30 30.85 0.32
C GLY A 75 12.89 30.31 1.63
N GLY A 76 14.19 30.50 1.87
CA GLY A 76 14.83 30.27 3.18
C GLY A 76 15.09 28.80 3.55
N TRP A 77 14.69 27.85 2.72
CA TRP A 77 14.96 26.42 2.91
C TRP A 77 16.31 26.02 2.31
N HIS A 78 16.93 24.99 2.88
CA HIS A 78 18.27 24.50 2.54
C HIS A 78 18.27 22.99 2.23
N GLN A 79 19.31 22.48 1.57
CA GLN A 79 19.43 21.05 1.24
C GLN A 79 20.58 20.35 1.98
N ARG A 80 20.96 20.88 3.16
CA ARG A 80 22.03 20.35 4.02
C ARG A 80 21.81 18.91 4.49
N TRP A 81 20.60 18.37 4.38
CA TRP A 81 20.28 16.99 4.72
C TRP A 81 20.84 15.96 3.74
N ARG A 82 21.16 16.34 2.49
CA ARG A 82 21.56 15.37 1.47
C ARG A 82 22.84 14.64 1.82
N ALA A 83 23.91 15.35 2.19
CA ALA A 83 25.19 14.71 2.51
C ALA A 83 25.08 13.77 3.75
N PRO A 84 24.49 14.18 4.89
CA PRO A 84 24.28 13.26 6.02
C PRO A 84 23.35 12.09 5.70
N LEU A 85 22.28 12.31 4.92
CA LEU A 85 21.41 11.21 4.49
C LEU A 85 22.19 10.21 3.63
N ARG A 86 22.99 10.70 2.68
CA ARG A 86 23.82 9.86 1.82
C ARG A 86 24.77 9.00 2.63
N GLN A 87 25.44 9.59 3.62
CA GLN A 87 26.31 8.85 4.55
C GLN A 87 25.55 7.77 5.33
N ALA A 88 24.33 8.08 5.81
CA ALA A 88 23.50 7.09 6.52
C ALA A 88 23.07 5.93 5.61
N LEU A 89 22.69 6.21 4.36
CA LEU A 89 22.31 5.18 3.39
C LEU A 89 23.51 4.38 2.86
N ASP A 90 24.68 5.01 2.71
CA ASP A 90 25.91 4.33 2.31
C ASP A 90 26.34 3.36 3.42
N TRP A 91 26.32 3.80 4.69
CA TRP A 91 26.54 2.91 5.83
C TRP A 91 25.55 1.75 5.84
N LEU A 92 24.24 2.02 5.73
CA LEU A 92 23.23 0.95 5.74
C LEU A 92 23.46 -0.03 4.58
N ARG A 93 23.78 0.48 3.38
CA ARG A 93 24.12 -0.40 2.25
C ARG A 93 25.26 -1.34 2.62
N ASP A 94 26.35 -0.80 3.19
CA ASP A 94 27.56 -1.58 3.46
C ASP A 94 27.29 -2.68 4.51
N GLU A 95 26.51 -2.39 5.56
CA GLU A 95 26.06 -3.42 6.53
C GLU A 95 25.20 -4.51 5.86
N LEU A 96 24.26 -4.10 4.98
CA LEU A 96 23.40 -5.05 4.26
C LEU A 96 24.18 -5.89 3.24
N LEU A 97 25.29 -5.39 2.70
CA LEU A 97 26.18 -6.15 1.82
C LEU A 97 26.88 -7.26 2.58
N GLU A 98 27.41 -6.97 3.77
CA GLU A 98 28.06 -7.98 4.61
C GLU A 98 27.08 -9.10 4.98
N ILE A 99 25.86 -8.76 5.42
CA ILE A 99 24.79 -9.73 5.69
C ILE A 99 24.47 -10.57 4.45
N TYR A 100 24.35 -9.92 3.29
CA TYR A 100 24.01 -10.59 2.03
C TYR A 100 25.08 -11.57 1.57
N GLU A 101 26.35 -11.19 1.67
CA GLU A 101 27.46 -12.04 1.29
C GLU A 101 27.55 -13.26 2.22
N ILE A 102 27.55 -13.04 3.53
CA ILE A 102 27.69 -14.12 4.52
C ILE A 102 26.52 -15.11 4.44
N THR A 103 25.27 -14.62 4.50
CA THR A 103 24.11 -15.54 4.50
C THR A 103 23.78 -16.03 3.09
N GLY A 104 24.07 -15.24 2.05
CA GLY A 104 23.82 -15.63 0.67
C GLY A 104 24.70 -16.80 0.21
N GLU A 105 25.96 -16.87 0.66
CA GLU A 105 26.87 -17.99 0.35
C GLU A 105 26.35 -19.35 0.85
N GLU A 106 25.54 -19.36 1.92
CA GLU A 106 24.92 -20.59 2.41
C GLU A 106 23.77 -21.05 1.52
N LEU A 107 23.08 -20.13 0.81
CA LEU A 107 21.84 -20.40 0.10
C LEU A 107 22.01 -20.47 -1.44
N PHE A 108 22.93 -19.70 -2.00
CA PHE A 108 23.11 -19.53 -3.45
C PHE A 108 24.47 -20.05 -3.93
N LYS A 109 24.51 -20.58 -5.15
CA LYS A 109 25.77 -20.95 -5.84
C LYS A 109 26.66 -19.72 -6.06
N ASP A 110 26.02 -18.60 -6.39
CA ASP A 110 26.61 -17.28 -6.59
C ASP A 110 25.53 -16.25 -6.23
N SER A 111 25.69 -15.60 -5.08
CA SER A 111 24.75 -14.62 -4.55
C SER A 111 24.57 -13.45 -5.51
N TRP A 112 25.65 -12.91 -6.06
CA TRP A 112 25.60 -11.73 -6.93
C TRP A 112 24.90 -12.04 -8.26
N ALA A 113 25.17 -13.20 -8.86
CA ALA A 113 24.45 -13.64 -10.05
C ALA A 113 22.95 -13.89 -9.76
N ALA A 114 22.61 -14.40 -8.58
CA ALA A 114 21.22 -14.57 -8.16
C ALA A 114 20.51 -13.20 -8.00
N ARG A 115 21.16 -12.22 -7.36
CA ARG A 115 20.65 -10.85 -7.22
C ARG A 115 20.37 -10.18 -8.56
N ASP A 116 21.29 -10.31 -9.51
CA ASP A 116 21.15 -9.70 -10.84
C ASP A 116 20.03 -10.35 -11.66
N SER A 117 19.89 -11.68 -11.53
CA SER A 117 18.85 -12.46 -12.23
C SER A 117 17.47 -12.35 -11.57
N TYR A 118 17.39 -11.79 -10.35
CA TYR A 118 16.14 -11.67 -9.59
C TYR A 118 15.07 -10.81 -10.27
N ILE A 119 15.44 -10.04 -11.30
CA ILE A 119 14.50 -9.31 -12.14
C ILE A 119 13.42 -10.22 -12.75
N ASP A 120 13.74 -11.48 -13.05
CA ASP A 120 12.80 -12.43 -13.64
C ASP A 120 11.64 -12.74 -12.66
N VAL A 121 11.96 -12.91 -11.37
CA VAL A 121 10.95 -13.10 -10.31
C VAL A 121 10.18 -11.81 -10.04
N ILE A 122 10.83 -10.65 -10.15
CA ILE A 122 10.15 -9.35 -9.99
C ILE A 122 9.10 -9.14 -11.09
N CYS A 123 9.42 -9.55 -12.32
CA CYS A 123 8.52 -9.45 -13.47
C CYS A 123 7.40 -10.48 -13.44
N ASP A 124 7.65 -11.67 -12.91
CA ASP A 124 6.64 -12.70 -12.67
C ASP A 124 6.85 -13.39 -11.32
N ARG A 125 5.94 -13.10 -10.38
CA ARG A 125 5.91 -13.69 -9.01
C ARG A 125 5.09 -14.98 -8.93
N SER A 126 4.79 -15.61 -10.06
CA SER A 126 4.12 -16.91 -10.06
C SER A 126 4.93 -17.96 -9.27
N PRO A 127 4.26 -18.93 -8.62
CA PRO A 127 4.97 -20.01 -7.94
C PRO A 127 5.96 -20.76 -8.83
N ASP A 128 5.64 -20.91 -10.12
CA ASP A 128 6.50 -21.59 -11.09
C ASP A 128 7.79 -20.79 -11.37
N SER A 129 7.67 -19.47 -11.58
CA SER A 129 8.81 -18.56 -11.76
C SER A 129 9.75 -18.58 -10.55
N ILE A 130 9.20 -18.47 -9.34
CA ILE A 130 9.98 -18.52 -8.09
C ILE A 130 10.70 -19.87 -7.94
N ASN A 131 9.99 -20.98 -8.17
CA ASN A 131 10.57 -22.32 -8.08
C ASN A 131 11.69 -22.53 -9.11
N GLN A 132 11.50 -22.08 -10.34
CA GLN A 132 12.52 -22.19 -11.39
C GLN A 132 13.77 -21.37 -11.05
N PHE A 133 13.57 -20.14 -10.58
CA PHE A 133 14.66 -19.26 -10.14
C PHE A 133 15.46 -19.90 -9.00
N LEU A 134 14.79 -20.36 -7.94
CA LEU A 134 15.45 -20.98 -6.79
C LEU A 134 16.18 -22.25 -7.21
N GLN A 135 15.59 -23.12 -8.04
CA GLN A 135 16.28 -24.32 -8.53
C GLN A 135 17.55 -24.01 -9.34
N HIS A 136 17.54 -22.90 -10.09
CA HIS A 136 18.70 -22.47 -10.87
C HIS A 136 19.83 -21.98 -9.98
N HIS A 137 19.53 -21.13 -8.99
CA HIS A 137 20.53 -20.43 -8.18
C HIS A 137 20.88 -21.10 -6.85
N GLN A 138 20.05 -22.01 -6.32
CA GLN A 138 20.28 -22.61 -5.00
C GLN A 138 21.57 -23.45 -4.96
N HIS A 139 22.34 -23.32 -3.88
CA HIS A 139 23.55 -24.12 -3.65
C HIS A 139 23.21 -25.60 -3.35
N HIS A 140 22.12 -25.83 -2.62
CA HIS A 140 21.54 -27.14 -2.31
C HIS A 140 20.01 -27.08 -2.37
N PRO A 141 19.28 -28.22 -2.32
CA PRO A 141 17.82 -28.19 -2.23
C PRO A 141 17.35 -27.46 -0.96
N LEU A 142 16.81 -26.25 -1.11
CA LEU A 142 16.40 -25.41 0.00
C LEU A 142 15.11 -25.92 0.66
N THR A 143 15.10 -25.93 1.99
CA THR A 143 13.89 -26.10 2.80
C THR A 143 12.95 -24.91 2.65
N SER A 144 11.69 -25.03 3.07
CA SER A 144 10.73 -23.92 2.97
C SER A 144 11.15 -22.66 3.75
N VAL A 145 11.93 -22.84 4.82
CA VAL A 145 12.48 -21.72 5.62
C VAL A 145 13.60 -21.06 4.83
N GLU A 146 14.58 -21.83 4.36
CA GLU A 146 15.67 -21.32 3.53
C GLU A 146 15.20 -20.66 2.23
N GLN A 147 14.11 -21.12 1.62
CA GLN A 147 13.50 -20.45 0.47
C GLN A 147 12.97 -19.06 0.83
N THR A 148 12.37 -18.92 2.03
CA THR A 148 11.90 -17.64 2.54
C THR A 148 13.08 -16.72 2.81
N ASP A 149 14.14 -17.23 3.44
CA ASP A 149 15.35 -16.46 3.76
C ASP A 149 16.09 -16.01 2.50
N ALA A 150 16.18 -16.88 1.48
CA ALA A 150 16.72 -16.55 0.17
C ALA A 150 15.95 -15.38 -0.48
N LEU A 151 14.62 -15.40 -0.43
CA LEU A 151 13.80 -14.32 -0.95
C LEU A 151 13.89 -13.04 -0.10
N TYR A 152 14.04 -13.15 1.22
CA TYR A 152 14.31 -12.01 2.09
C TYR A 152 15.61 -11.32 1.74
N LEU A 153 16.69 -12.06 1.52
CA LEU A 153 17.99 -11.51 1.10
C LEU A 153 17.90 -10.78 -0.25
N LEU A 154 17.15 -11.34 -1.22
CA LEU A 154 16.97 -10.74 -2.54
C LEU A 154 16.10 -9.47 -2.50
N GLU A 155 15.01 -9.48 -1.73
CA GLU A 155 14.20 -8.29 -1.50
C GLU A 155 14.95 -7.22 -0.68
N MET A 156 15.82 -7.63 0.25
CA MET A 156 16.68 -6.72 1.00
C MET A 156 17.61 -5.96 0.06
N GLN A 157 18.30 -6.66 -0.85
CA GLN A 157 19.14 -6.04 -1.89
C GLN A 157 18.34 -5.16 -2.84
N ARG A 158 17.13 -5.57 -3.22
CA ARG A 158 16.21 -4.73 -4.00
C ARG A 158 15.89 -3.43 -3.27
N HIS A 159 15.56 -3.48 -1.98
CA HIS A 159 15.26 -2.29 -1.20
C HIS A 159 16.50 -1.42 -0.95
N ALA A 160 17.68 -2.01 -0.80
CA ALA A 160 18.96 -1.29 -0.75
C ALA A 160 19.26 -0.52 -2.04
N MET A 161 18.80 -0.99 -3.21
CA MET A 161 18.82 -0.19 -4.44
C MET A 161 17.76 0.91 -4.46
N LEU A 162 16.52 0.57 -4.08
CA LEU A 162 15.39 1.48 -4.17
C LEU A 162 15.54 2.71 -3.27
N MET A 163 16.23 2.60 -2.12
CA MET A 163 16.52 3.75 -1.26
C MET A 163 17.42 4.82 -1.92
N TYR A 164 18.03 4.53 -3.08
CA TYR A 164 18.76 5.52 -3.89
C TYR A 164 17.93 6.14 -5.03
N THR A 165 16.62 5.90 -5.07
CA THR A 165 15.74 6.49 -6.09
C THR A 165 15.90 8.02 -6.14
N SER A 166 16.27 8.54 -7.31
CA SER A 166 16.76 9.92 -7.48
C SER A 166 15.72 11.00 -7.15
N CYS A 167 14.42 10.71 -7.29
CA CYS A 167 13.32 11.60 -6.92
C CYS A 167 13.37 11.99 -5.43
N GLY A 168 13.84 11.07 -4.57
CA GLY A 168 13.98 11.30 -3.13
C GLY A 168 14.97 12.40 -2.76
N TRP A 169 15.80 12.86 -3.70
CA TRP A 169 16.87 13.84 -3.51
C TRP A 169 16.60 15.18 -4.20
N PHE A 170 15.63 15.20 -5.11
CA PHE A 170 15.46 16.27 -6.09
C PHE A 170 15.02 17.60 -5.46
N PHE A 171 14.17 17.51 -4.43
CA PHE A 171 13.57 18.63 -3.73
C PHE A 171 14.41 19.09 -2.53
N GLU A 172 13.99 20.19 -1.96
CA GLU A 172 14.62 20.91 -0.87
C GLU A 172 14.43 20.27 0.51
N GLU A 173 13.44 19.39 0.68
CA GLU A 173 13.01 18.89 1.99
C GLU A 173 12.86 17.36 2.04
N ILE A 174 13.50 16.74 3.03
CA ILE A 174 13.53 15.28 3.25
C ILE A 174 12.18 14.69 3.67
N SER A 175 11.32 15.46 4.35
CA SER A 175 10.00 14.99 4.80
C SER A 175 8.91 14.95 3.73
N ARG A 176 9.23 15.33 2.48
CA ARG A 176 8.32 15.19 1.35
C ARG A 176 8.05 13.70 1.03
N PRO A 177 6.98 13.38 0.28
CA PRO A 177 6.65 11.99 -0.05
C PRO A 177 7.82 11.22 -0.67
N GLU A 178 8.60 11.86 -1.55
CA GLU A 178 9.72 11.24 -2.25
C GLU A 178 10.88 10.88 -1.30
N GLY A 179 11.25 11.81 -0.41
CA GLY A 179 12.27 11.58 0.62
C GLY A 179 11.82 10.59 1.69
N THR A 180 10.54 10.62 2.05
CA THR A 180 9.93 9.64 2.96
C THR A 180 9.95 8.24 2.33
N GLN A 181 9.67 8.12 1.03
CA GLN A 181 9.61 6.83 0.34
C GLN A 181 10.98 6.12 0.31
N ILE A 182 12.08 6.84 0.09
CA ILE A 182 13.41 6.22 0.14
C ILE A 182 13.78 5.74 1.55
N LEU A 183 13.31 6.46 2.59
CA LEU A 183 13.45 6.00 3.98
C LEU A 183 12.56 4.79 4.28
N CYS A 184 11.37 4.68 3.69
CA CYS A 184 10.55 3.47 3.76
C CYS A 184 11.25 2.27 3.12
N TYR A 185 11.98 2.46 2.02
CA TYR A 185 12.80 1.39 1.44
C TYR A 185 13.96 0.99 2.36
N ALA A 186 14.66 1.97 2.97
CA ALA A 186 15.71 1.68 3.95
C ALA A 186 15.15 0.91 5.17
N ALA A 187 14.02 1.35 5.72
CA ALA A 187 13.34 0.66 6.82
C ALA A 187 12.99 -0.79 6.44
N ARG A 188 12.45 -0.99 5.22
CA ARG A 188 12.12 -2.33 4.74
C ARG A 188 13.34 -3.23 4.57
N ALA A 189 14.47 -2.68 4.10
CA ALA A 189 15.72 -3.43 4.01
C ALA A 189 16.22 -3.87 5.41
N ILE A 190 16.13 -2.99 6.41
CA ILE A 190 16.47 -3.29 7.80
C ILE A 190 15.57 -4.41 8.35
N GLU A 191 14.26 -4.34 8.12
CA GLU A 191 13.33 -5.40 8.56
C GLU A 191 13.65 -6.76 7.97
N LEU A 192 14.05 -6.80 6.70
CA LEU A 192 14.40 -8.04 6.00
C LEU A 192 15.74 -8.60 6.49
N ALA A 193 16.73 -7.74 6.74
CA ALA A 193 17.98 -8.13 7.40
C ALA A 193 17.72 -8.75 8.78
N GLU A 194 16.95 -8.05 9.63
CA GLU A 194 16.63 -8.50 10.98
C GLU A 194 15.89 -9.85 10.97
N ALA A 195 15.03 -10.09 9.97
CA ALA A 195 14.33 -11.37 9.84
C ALA A 195 15.27 -12.55 9.52
N VAL A 196 16.41 -12.30 8.88
CA VAL A 196 17.36 -13.33 8.44
C VAL A 196 18.48 -13.54 9.47
N CYS A 197 19.13 -12.47 9.93
CA CYS A 197 20.29 -12.58 10.84
C CYS A 197 19.96 -12.32 12.31
N GLY A 198 18.77 -11.78 12.61
CA GLY A 198 18.36 -11.43 13.98
C GLY A 198 18.99 -10.15 14.54
N GLU A 199 19.85 -9.47 13.79
CA GLU A 199 20.47 -8.21 14.19
C GLU A 199 19.67 -7.02 13.67
N SER A 200 19.36 -6.07 14.56
CA SER A 200 18.57 -4.88 14.19
C SER A 200 19.47 -3.67 13.97
N LEU A 201 19.56 -3.23 12.72
CA LEU A 201 20.30 -2.03 12.30
C LEU A 201 19.51 -0.73 12.53
N GLU A 202 18.25 -0.81 12.98
CA GLU A 202 17.33 0.35 13.04
C GLU A 202 17.83 1.45 13.98
N ALA A 203 18.31 1.10 15.16
CA ALA A 203 18.72 2.08 16.16
C ALA A 203 19.88 2.95 15.67
N GLU A 204 20.93 2.31 15.14
CA GLU A 204 22.10 3.00 14.60
C GLU A 204 21.76 3.79 13.32
N PHE A 205 20.84 3.26 12.49
CA PHE A 205 20.33 4.01 11.33
C PHE A 205 19.65 5.33 11.76
N ILE A 206 18.79 5.28 12.78
CA ILE A 206 18.12 6.47 13.33
C ILE A 206 19.14 7.48 13.89
N GLU A 207 20.18 7.02 14.57
CA GLU A 207 21.25 7.89 15.06
C GLU A 207 21.96 8.63 13.91
N LYS A 208 22.27 7.94 12.82
CA LYS A 208 22.88 8.58 11.64
C LYS A 208 21.93 9.56 10.96
N LEU A 209 20.64 9.22 10.86
CA LEU A 209 19.61 10.11 10.32
C LEU A 209 19.41 11.38 11.16
N ALA A 210 19.82 11.39 12.44
CA ALA A 210 19.75 12.59 13.28
C ALA A 210 20.67 13.72 12.77
N HIS A 211 21.68 13.39 11.97
CA HIS A 211 22.58 14.38 11.36
C HIS A 211 22.01 15.06 10.11
N ALA A 212 20.91 14.58 9.55
CA ALA A 212 20.27 15.16 8.36
C ALA A 212 19.21 16.22 8.78
N PRO A 213 19.48 17.54 8.70
CA PRO A 213 18.53 18.55 9.18
C PRO A 213 17.29 18.70 8.28
N SER A 214 16.10 18.62 8.86
CA SER A 214 14.84 18.92 8.17
C SER A 214 14.53 20.43 8.25
N ASN A 215 13.99 20.99 7.16
CA ASN A 215 13.50 22.38 7.14
C ASN A 215 12.18 22.54 7.89
N VAL A 216 11.51 21.44 8.25
CA VAL A 216 10.21 21.46 8.94
C VAL A 216 10.43 21.32 10.46
N PRO A 217 10.02 22.32 11.28
CA PRO A 217 10.28 22.33 12.72
C PRO A 217 9.73 21.12 13.48
N GLN A 218 8.63 20.53 12.99
CA GLN A 218 8.03 19.33 13.57
C GLN A 218 8.99 18.13 13.55
N PHE A 219 9.74 17.94 12.45
CA PHE A 219 10.62 16.79 12.30
C PHE A 219 12.02 17.06 12.82
N ARG A 220 12.52 18.30 12.68
CA ARG A 220 13.89 18.73 13.06
C ARG A 220 15.01 18.05 12.26
N THR A 221 14.99 16.73 12.15
CA THR A 221 16.01 15.91 11.50
C THR A 221 15.39 14.74 10.72
N GLY A 222 16.19 14.04 9.91
CA GLY A 222 15.80 12.82 9.23
C GLY A 222 15.32 11.74 10.19
N ALA A 223 15.89 11.65 11.39
CA ALA A 223 15.42 10.77 12.45
C ALA A 223 13.96 11.09 12.85
N GLY A 224 13.62 12.38 12.96
CA GLY A 224 12.25 12.80 13.21
C GLY A 224 11.30 12.44 12.09
N VAL A 225 11.72 12.57 10.82
CA VAL A 225 10.93 12.09 9.67
C VAL A 225 10.71 10.59 9.75
N TYR A 226 11.76 9.83 10.01
CA TYR A 226 11.70 8.37 10.14
C TYR A 226 10.68 7.95 11.21
N LEU A 227 10.79 8.50 12.42
CA LEU A 227 9.91 8.13 13.54
C LEU A 227 8.44 8.53 13.32
N HIS A 228 8.18 9.67 12.67
CA HIS A 228 6.82 10.19 12.53
C HIS A 228 6.10 9.71 11.25
N LYS A 229 6.84 9.41 10.18
CA LYS A 229 6.26 9.04 8.88
C LYS A 229 6.61 7.63 8.43
N VAL A 230 7.84 7.18 8.66
CA VAL A 230 8.32 5.90 8.11
C VAL A 230 7.93 4.75 9.02
N LYS A 231 8.31 4.79 10.30
CA LYS A 231 8.02 3.72 11.26
C LYS A 231 6.52 3.39 11.37
N PRO A 232 5.60 4.37 11.38
CA PRO A 232 4.16 4.09 11.39
C PRO A 232 3.61 3.54 10.06
N SER A 233 4.36 3.66 8.95
CA SER A 233 3.95 3.12 7.64
C SER A 233 4.22 1.63 7.49
N ARG A 234 4.95 1.02 8.44
CA ARG A 234 5.20 -0.42 8.47
C ARG A 234 3.88 -1.17 8.60
N ILE A 235 3.69 -2.17 7.73
CA ILE A 235 2.53 -3.06 7.73
C ILE A 235 2.96 -4.43 8.22
N THR A 236 2.29 -4.93 9.26
CA THR A 236 2.54 -6.28 9.80
C THR A 236 1.43 -7.26 9.42
N PHE A 237 1.73 -8.56 9.51
CA PHE A 237 0.74 -9.61 9.30
C PHE A 237 -0.43 -9.50 10.28
N GLU A 238 -0.19 -9.11 11.53
CA GLU A 238 -1.24 -8.92 12.53
C GLU A 238 -2.24 -7.83 12.11
N GLN A 239 -1.74 -6.72 11.55
CA GLN A 239 -2.61 -5.65 11.04
C GLN A 239 -3.45 -6.13 9.86
N LEU A 240 -2.85 -6.87 8.91
CA LEU A 240 -3.56 -7.43 7.75
C LEU A 240 -4.63 -8.43 8.17
N VAL A 241 -4.31 -9.33 9.11
CA VAL A 241 -5.26 -10.30 9.62
C VAL A 241 -6.34 -9.64 10.47
N GLY A 242 -6.02 -8.59 11.23
CA GLY A 242 -7.00 -7.78 11.94
C GLY A 242 -7.98 -7.08 11.01
N HIS A 243 -7.48 -6.52 9.90
CA HIS A 243 -8.33 -5.98 8.84
C HIS A 243 -9.25 -7.04 8.26
N TYR A 244 -8.67 -8.19 7.86
CA TYR A 244 -9.44 -9.32 7.34
C TYR A 244 -10.57 -9.73 8.31
N ALA A 245 -10.23 -9.91 9.59
CA ALA A 245 -11.17 -10.32 10.62
C ALA A 245 -12.35 -9.34 10.72
N MET A 246 -12.11 -8.02 10.79
CA MET A 246 -13.20 -7.03 10.88
C MET A 246 -14.05 -6.97 9.60
N SER A 247 -13.43 -6.99 8.43
CA SER A 247 -14.15 -7.00 7.14
C SER A 247 -15.03 -8.25 6.98
N SER A 248 -14.58 -9.39 7.51
CA SER A 248 -15.31 -10.66 7.44
C SER A 248 -16.68 -10.67 8.11
N LEU A 249 -16.92 -9.74 9.02
CA LEU A 249 -18.23 -9.58 9.64
C LEU A 249 -19.31 -9.13 8.64
N PHE A 250 -18.93 -8.51 7.52
CA PHE A 250 -19.88 -7.94 6.55
C PHE A 250 -19.80 -8.61 5.18
N ASN A 251 -18.66 -9.17 4.82
CA ASN A 251 -18.43 -9.76 3.51
C ASN A 251 -18.46 -11.30 3.55
N SER A 252 -18.87 -11.90 2.43
CA SER A 252 -18.75 -13.35 2.21
C SER A 252 -17.35 -13.62 1.68
N HIS A 253 -16.48 -14.21 2.50
CA HIS A 253 -15.11 -14.52 2.08
C HIS A 253 -14.99 -15.96 1.58
N HIS A 254 -14.17 -16.14 0.56
CA HIS A 254 -13.77 -17.46 0.09
C HIS A 254 -12.76 -18.09 1.05
N ARG A 255 -12.59 -19.41 0.97
CA ARG A 255 -11.61 -20.14 1.77
C ARG A 255 -10.18 -19.64 1.53
N GLU A 256 -9.88 -19.24 0.31
CA GLU A 256 -8.60 -18.64 -0.09
C GLU A 256 -8.89 -17.35 -0.84
N GLN A 257 -8.16 -16.29 -0.53
CA GLN A 257 -8.36 -15.00 -1.18
C GLN A 257 -7.09 -14.14 -1.16
N PRO A 258 -6.89 -13.31 -2.19
CA PRO A 258 -5.84 -12.31 -2.21
C PRO A 258 -6.15 -11.17 -1.23
N LEU A 259 -5.11 -10.64 -0.60
CA LEU A 259 -5.11 -9.42 0.20
C LEU A 259 -3.80 -8.66 -0.03
N TYR A 260 -3.85 -7.64 -0.88
CA TYR A 260 -2.66 -6.91 -1.34
C TYR A 260 -1.64 -7.87 -1.99
N CYS A 261 -0.40 -7.91 -1.50
CA CYS A 261 0.65 -8.86 -1.90
C CYS A 261 0.72 -10.09 -0.99
N HIS A 262 -0.43 -10.53 -0.48
CA HIS A 262 -0.55 -11.70 0.38
C HIS A 262 -1.73 -12.56 -0.03
N THR A 263 -1.60 -13.85 0.26
CA THR A 263 -2.69 -14.81 0.17
C THR A 263 -3.13 -15.24 1.55
N LEU A 264 -4.43 -15.12 1.83
CA LEU A 264 -5.06 -15.55 3.08
C LEU A 264 -5.83 -16.85 2.85
N THR A 265 -5.54 -17.87 3.65
CA THR A 265 -6.28 -19.14 3.68
C THR A 265 -6.99 -19.30 5.02
N GLN A 266 -8.32 -19.38 4.98
CA GLN A 266 -9.19 -19.65 6.11
C GLN A 266 -9.31 -21.16 6.37
N GLN A 267 -9.04 -21.59 7.60
CA GLN A 267 -9.23 -22.99 8.02
C GLN A 267 -10.52 -23.22 8.82
N ASP A 268 -10.93 -22.26 9.65
CA ASP A 268 -12.17 -22.31 10.43
C ASP A 268 -12.77 -20.91 10.57
N TYR A 269 -14.10 -20.80 10.59
CA TYR A 269 -14.82 -19.53 10.68
C TYR A 269 -16.26 -19.66 11.23
N PRO A 270 -16.44 -19.91 12.53
CA PRO A 270 -17.74 -19.73 13.19
C PRO A 270 -18.16 -18.25 13.24
N LYS A 271 -19.33 -17.94 12.70
CA LYS A 271 -19.99 -16.63 12.82
C LYS A 271 -21.34 -16.78 13.51
N GLN A 272 -21.60 -15.92 14.50
CA GLN A 272 -22.87 -15.88 15.24
C GLN A 272 -23.34 -14.44 15.40
N THR A 273 -24.65 -14.23 15.29
CA THR A 273 -25.30 -12.94 15.48
C THR A 273 -26.36 -13.07 16.56
N MET A 274 -26.39 -12.12 17.50
CA MET A 274 -27.40 -12.02 18.55
C MET A 274 -27.83 -10.56 18.71
N GLY A 275 -29.01 -10.24 18.20
CA GLY A 275 -29.49 -8.86 18.14
C GLY A 275 -28.55 -7.99 17.32
N ALA A 276 -28.01 -6.93 17.93
CA ALA A 276 -27.03 -6.04 17.30
C ALA A 276 -25.58 -6.54 17.39
N LEU A 277 -25.32 -7.62 18.14
CA LEU A 277 -23.97 -8.18 18.32
C LEU A 277 -23.67 -9.19 17.22
N THR A 278 -22.52 -9.06 16.56
CA THR A 278 -22.01 -10.09 15.64
C THR A 278 -20.61 -10.49 16.06
N LEU A 279 -20.40 -11.78 16.30
CA LEU A 279 -19.12 -12.37 16.65
C LEU A 279 -18.69 -13.32 15.54
N ALA A 280 -17.44 -13.20 15.10
CA ALA A 280 -16.76 -14.22 14.34
C ALA A 280 -15.49 -14.65 15.06
N LEU A 281 -15.16 -15.94 14.97
CA LEU A 281 -13.85 -16.45 15.34
C LEU A 281 -13.29 -17.18 14.14
N GLY A 282 -11.98 -17.30 14.05
CA GLY A 282 -11.39 -18.05 12.95
C GLY A 282 -9.96 -18.47 13.19
N GLN A 283 -9.52 -19.38 12.33
CA GLN A 283 -8.13 -19.73 12.13
C GLN A 283 -7.79 -19.38 10.68
N VAL A 284 -6.69 -18.65 10.50
CA VAL A 284 -6.20 -18.23 9.19
C VAL A 284 -4.70 -18.40 9.10
N THR A 285 -4.23 -18.73 7.89
CA THR A 285 -2.82 -18.61 7.51
C THR A 285 -2.70 -17.50 6.49
N ILE A 286 -1.76 -16.59 6.72
CA ILE A 286 -1.35 -15.56 5.77
C ILE A 286 0.01 -15.93 5.20
N MET A 287 0.17 -15.76 3.89
CA MET A 287 1.42 -15.98 3.16
C MET A 287 1.75 -14.72 2.35
N SER A 288 2.99 -14.26 2.36
CA SER A 288 3.44 -13.23 1.41
C SER A 288 3.64 -13.83 0.03
N ASP A 289 3.10 -13.19 -1.00
CA ASP A 289 3.32 -13.57 -2.40
C ASP A 289 4.70 -13.11 -2.93
N ILE A 290 5.43 -12.34 -2.11
CA ILE A 290 6.76 -11.80 -2.44
C ILE A 290 7.85 -12.70 -1.85
N THR A 291 7.74 -13.02 -0.56
CA THR A 291 8.81 -13.69 0.20
C THR A 291 8.46 -15.12 0.59
N LEU A 292 7.23 -15.57 0.32
CA LEU A 292 6.68 -16.85 0.76
C LEU A 292 6.62 -17.03 2.29
N ALA A 293 6.90 -15.97 3.05
CA ALA A 293 6.80 -15.97 4.49
C ALA A 293 5.37 -16.26 4.94
N LYS A 294 5.23 -17.20 5.90
CA LYS A 294 3.94 -17.70 6.37
C LYS A 294 3.79 -17.49 7.87
N ALA A 295 2.60 -17.06 8.27
CA ALA A 295 2.20 -17.04 9.67
C ALA A 295 0.75 -17.52 9.82
N SER A 296 0.46 -18.16 10.95
CA SER A 296 -0.88 -18.65 11.26
C SER A 296 -1.38 -17.98 12.52
N TYR A 297 -2.62 -17.47 12.47
CA TYR A 297 -3.25 -16.78 13.57
C TYR A 297 -4.62 -17.38 13.87
N MET A 298 -5.00 -17.32 15.14
CA MET A 298 -6.38 -17.44 15.58
C MET A 298 -6.88 -16.04 15.95
N PHE A 299 -8.11 -15.73 15.56
CA PHE A 299 -8.73 -14.44 15.85
C PHE A 299 -10.14 -14.60 16.43
N ALA A 300 -10.55 -13.58 17.18
CA ALA A 300 -11.92 -13.37 17.59
C ALA A 300 -12.27 -11.89 17.39
N VAL A 301 -13.34 -11.64 16.66
CA VAL A 301 -13.78 -10.29 16.30
C VAL A 301 -15.26 -10.12 16.59
N CYS A 302 -15.60 -9.06 17.32
CA CYS A 302 -16.96 -8.75 17.70
C CYS A 302 -17.30 -7.32 17.30
N HIS A 303 -18.40 -7.17 16.56
CA HIS A 303 -19.08 -5.90 16.36
C HIS A 303 -20.16 -5.76 17.42
N CYS A 304 -20.05 -4.72 18.24
CA CYS A 304 -20.93 -4.46 19.38
C CYS A 304 -22.07 -3.48 19.05
N GLY A 305 -22.22 -3.11 17.77
CA GLY A 305 -23.15 -2.10 17.29
C GLY A 305 -22.48 -0.76 17.00
N GLY A 306 -23.07 0.04 16.11
CA GLY A 306 -22.50 1.33 15.70
C GLY A 306 -21.08 1.16 15.14
N GLN A 307 -20.13 1.93 15.67
CA GLN A 307 -18.70 1.89 15.29
C GLN A 307 -17.85 1.07 16.26
N GLU A 308 -18.47 0.31 17.18
CA GLU A 308 -17.76 -0.42 18.23
C GLU A 308 -17.31 -1.79 17.73
N PHE A 309 -15.99 -1.92 17.54
CA PHE A 309 -15.33 -3.17 17.13
C PHE A 309 -14.25 -3.54 18.12
N ILE A 310 -14.16 -4.83 18.40
CA ILE A 310 -13.00 -5.43 19.05
C ILE A 310 -12.52 -6.63 18.27
N CYS A 311 -11.25 -6.65 17.91
CA CYS A 311 -10.58 -7.78 17.31
C CYS A 311 -9.37 -8.17 18.17
N GLY A 312 -9.32 -9.41 18.62
CA GLY A 312 -8.14 -10.01 19.25
C GLY A 312 -7.50 -11.02 18.32
N LEU A 313 -6.17 -11.00 18.22
CA LEU A 313 -5.37 -11.95 17.44
C LEU A 313 -4.23 -12.55 18.26
N ARG A 314 -4.03 -13.84 18.09
CA ARG A 314 -2.95 -14.59 18.72
C ARG A 314 -2.33 -15.57 17.71
N PRO A 315 -1.00 -15.76 17.69
CA PRO A 315 -0.38 -16.81 16.89
C PRO A 315 -1.00 -18.18 17.19
N TYR A 316 -1.31 -18.93 16.14
CA TYR A 316 -1.89 -20.26 16.26
C TYR A 316 -0.84 -21.24 16.80
N LYS A 317 -1.11 -21.81 17.98
CA LYS A 317 -0.22 -22.80 18.61
C LYS A 317 -0.61 -24.23 18.26
N ASN A 318 -1.85 -24.60 18.60
CA ASN A 318 -2.37 -25.95 18.37
C ASN A 318 -3.90 -25.98 18.44
N ARG A 319 -4.48 -27.09 17.99
CA ARG A 319 -5.92 -27.30 17.92
C ARG A 319 -6.61 -27.25 19.29
N LEU A 320 -5.99 -27.82 20.33
CA LEU A 320 -6.60 -27.88 21.66
C LEU A 320 -6.78 -26.48 22.26
N ALA A 321 -5.73 -25.65 22.22
CA ALA A 321 -5.77 -24.27 22.70
C ALA A 321 -6.80 -23.44 21.93
N TYR A 322 -6.88 -23.61 20.60
CA TYR A 322 -7.88 -22.95 19.77
C TYR A 322 -9.31 -23.36 20.14
N THR A 323 -9.58 -24.67 20.27
CA THR A 323 -10.92 -25.16 20.62
C THR A 323 -11.36 -24.67 22.01
N GLN A 324 -10.48 -24.70 23.01
CA GLN A 324 -10.78 -24.18 24.34
C GLN A 324 -11.09 -22.68 24.34
N ALA A 325 -10.27 -21.88 23.64
CA ALA A 325 -10.49 -20.45 23.51
C ALA A 325 -11.79 -20.13 22.76
N LYS A 326 -12.06 -20.83 21.66
CA LYS A 326 -13.28 -20.71 20.85
C LYS A 326 -14.52 -20.99 21.68
N GLU A 327 -14.57 -22.11 22.38
CA GLU A 327 -15.71 -22.47 23.23
C GLU A 327 -15.92 -21.48 24.38
N ALA A 328 -14.84 -21.01 25.01
CA ALA A 328 -14.95 -20.05 26.11
C ALA A 328 -15.57 -18.72 25.67
N VAL A 329 -15.15 -18.18 24.50
CA VAL A 329 -15.73 -16.96 23.95
C VAL A 329 -17.17 -17.18 23.50
N LEU A 330 -17.48 -18.28 22.80
CA LEU A 330 -18.85 -18.59 22.38
C LEU A 330 -19.81 -18.75 23.56
N ARG A 331 -19.37 -19.36 24.67
CA ARG A 331 -20.17 -19.48 25.90
C ARG A 331 -20.48 -18.10 26.51
N ARG A 332 -19.52 -17.16 26.51
CA ARG A 332 -19.75 -15.78 26.99
C ARG A 332 -20.62 -14.98 26.03
N PHE A 333 -20.49 -15.22 24.72
CA PHE A 333 -21.35 -14.61 23.72
C PHE A 333 -22.81 -15.00 23.92
N ALA A 334 -23.09 -16.28 24.19
CA ALA A 334 -24.44 -16.76 24.48
C ALA A 334 -25.08 -16.14 25.75
N GLN A 335 -24.30 -15.54 26.64
CA GLN A 335 -24.80 -14.85 27.85
C GLN A 335 -25.18 -13.38 27.59
N GLY A 336 -24.81 -12.81 26.43
CA GLY A 336 -25.22 -11.45 26.01
C GLY A 336 -24.55 -10.28 26.72
N SER A 337 -23.55 -10.51 27.56
CA SER A 337 -22.79 -9.43 28.20
C SER A 337 -21.61 -8.98 27.35
N VAL A 338 -21.72 -7.78 26.76
CA VAL A 338 -20.66 -7.16 25.94
C VAL A 338 -19.33 -7.06 26.69
N VAL A 339 -19.37 -6.66 27.96
CA VAL A 339 -18.17 -6.55 28.82
C VAL A 339 -17.48 -7.90 28.99
N GLN A 340 -18.26 -8.98 29.18
CA GLN A 340 -17.69 -10.32 29.32
C GLN A 340 -17.11 -10.85 28.00
N ILE A 341 -17.70 -10.48 26.86
CA ILE A 341 -17.19 -10.83 25.52
C ILE A 341 -15.85 -10.12 25.29
N ILE A 342 -15.79 -8.80 25.51
CA ILE A 342 -14.56 -8.00 25.37
C ILE A 342 -13.43 -8.58 26.21
N ASN A 343 -13.69 -8.84 27.50
CA ASN A 343 -12.69 -9.41 28.40
C ASN A 343 -12.23 -10.80 27.94
N ALA A 344 -13.15 -11.65 27.45
CA ALA A 344 -12.81 -12.98 26.95
C ALA A 344 -11.93 -12.89 25.69
N ILE A 345 -12.24 -11.99 24.75
CA ILE A 345 -11.43 -11.77 23.54
C ILE A 345 -10.03 -11.28 23.95
N GLN A 346 -9.93 -10.28 24.82
CA GLN A 346 -8.63 -9.74 25.25
C GLN A 346 -7.76 -10.78 25.96
N GLN A 347 -8.34 -11.64 26.81
CA GLN A 347 -7.57 -12.66 27.53
C GLN A 347 -7.14 -13.83 26.63
N LEU A 348 -8.05 -14.33 25.78
CA LEU A 348 -7.85 -15.57 25.03
C LEU A 348 -7.25 -15.35 23.64
N PHE A 349 -7.43 -14.16 23.08
CA PHE A 349 -6.95 -13.78 21.75
C PHE A 349 -6.16 -12.47 21.76
N GLY A 350 -6.19 -11.64 22.81
CA GLY A 350 -5.63 -10.28 22.78
C GLY A 350 -4.11 -10.17 22.97
N GLU A 351 -3.32 -11.03 22.34
CA GLU A 351 -1.87 -10.77 22.21
C GLU A 351 -1.65 -9.52 21.34
N TYR A 352 -2.45 -9.40 20.28
CA TYR A 352 -2.65 -8.18 19.51
C TYR A 352 -4.13 -7.80 19.55
N THR A 353 -4.41 -6.52 19.73
CA THR A 353 -5.78 -6.00 19.76
C THR A 353 -5.94 -4.86 18.77
N PHE A 354 -7.04 -4.91 18.02
CA PHE A 354 -7.40 -3.91 17.02
C PHE A 354 -8.84 -3.44 17.24
N ASN A 355 -9.05 -2.15 17.03
CA ASN A 355 -10.34 -1.51 16.87
C ASN A 355 -10.41 -0.83 15.50
N LEU A 356 -11.56 -0.25 15.17
CA LEU A 356 -11.79 0.39 13.88
C LEU A 356 -10.81 1.55 13.58
N GLN A 357 -10.29 2.25 14.60
CA GLN A 357 -9.36 3.36 14.41
C GLN A 357 -7.93 2.90 14.09
N GLN A 358 -7.58 1.67 14.49
CA GLN A 358 -6.27 1.06 14.26
C GLN A 358 -6.15 0.39 12.88
N LEU A 359 -7.24 0.34 12.12
CA LEU A 359 -7.20 -0.09 10.72
C LEU A 359 -6.69 1.04 9.82
N PHE A 360 -6.19 0.64 8.66
CA PHE A 360 -5.86 1.52 7.56
C PHE A 360 -7.07 2.39 7.13
N ALA A 361 -6.77 3.56 6.58
CA ALA A 361 -7.79 4.59 6.36
C ALA A 361 -8.84 4.16 5.33
N GLU A 362 -8.42 3.51 4.23
CA GLU A 362 -9.31 3.07 3.15
C GLU A 362 -10.24 1.93 3.64
N GLU A 363 -9.69 1.01 4.40
CA GLU A 363 -10.34 -0.14 5.01
C GLU A 363 -11.37 0.29 6.05
N ARG A 364 -11.01 1.27 6.87
CA ARG A 364 -11.93 1.91 7.79
C ARG A 364 -13.09 2.55 7.04
N GLN A 365 -12.84 3.24 5.93
CA GLN A 365 -13.91 3.82 5.10
C GLN A 365 -14.82 2.73 4.52
N GLN A 366 -14.26 1.64 4.01
CA GLN A 366 -15.02 0.50 3.48
C GLN A 366 -15.91 -0.14 4.56
N ILE A 367 -15.36 -0.46 5.74
CA ILE A 367 -16.14 -1.02 6.86
C ILE A 367 -17.24 -0.05 7.29
N MET A 368 -16.95 1.25 7.34
CA MET A 368 -17.93 2.28 7.65
C MET A 368 -19.09 2.35 6.66
N GLN A 369 -18.82 2.16 5.36
CA GLN A 369 -19.87 2.06 4.35
C GLN A 369 -20.71 0.79 4.53
N LEU A 370 -20.09 -0.34 4.84
CA LEU A 370 -20.77 -1.62 5.05
C LEU A 370 -21.68 -1.59 6.29
N VAL A 371 -21.19 -1.07 7.42
CA VAL A 371 -21.95 -0.93 8.67
C VAL A 371 -23.19 -0.05 8.47
N ASN A 372 -23.06 1.02 7.69
CA ASN A 372 -24.15 1.98 7.48
C ASN A 372 -25.08 1.62 6.33
N ARG A 373 -24.80 0.56 5.57
CA ARG A 373 -25.58 0.18 4.38
C ARG A 373 -27.07 0.02 4.69
N ASN A 374 -27.41 -0.76 5.71
CA ASN A 374 -28.81 -0.97 6.10
C ASN A 374 -29.51 0.33 6.54
N THR A 375 -28.78 1.21 7.23
CA THR A 375 -29.31 2.52 7.65
C THR A 375 -29.56 3.41 6.45
N LEU A 376 -28.61 3.45 5.51
CA LEU A 376 -28.74 4.21 4.26
C LEU A 376 -29.88 3.67 3.39
N ASP A 377 -30.02 2.35 3.26
CA ASP A 377 -31.11 1.73 2.51
C ASP A 377 -32.47 2.07 3.13
N ARG A 378 -32.58 2.08 4.45
CA ARG A 378 -33.81 2.50 5.14
C ARG A 378 -34.11 3.99 4.94
N LEU A 379 -33.10 4.86 5.04
CA LEU A 379 -33.26 6.30 4.79
C LEU A 379 -33.70 6.55 3.34
N ASN A 380 -33.08 5.85 2.40
CA ASN A 380 -33.43 5.88 0.99
C ASN A 380 -34.91 5.51 0.75
N GLN A 381 -35.42 4.44 1.38
CA GLN A 381 -36.84 4.08 1.28
C GLN A 381 -37.77 5.17 1.86
N LEU A 382 -37.39 5.78 2.99
CA LEU A 382 -38.15 6.90 3.56
C LEU A 382 -38.18 8.12 2.64
N TYR A 383 -37.06 8.49 2.02
CA TYR A 383 -37.00 9.59 1.06
C TYR A 383 -37.82 9.30 -0.21
N ILE A 384 -37.80 8.07 -0.70
CA ILE A 384 -38.66 7.63 -1.81
C ILE A 384 -40.14 7.77 -1.44
N GLN A 385 -40.52 7.37 -0.23
CA GLN A 385 -41.89 7.51 0.25
C GLN A 385 -42.31 8.98 0.34
N ILE A 386 -41.50 9.84 0.97
CA ILE A 386 -41.74 11.28 1.09
C ILE A 386 -41.90 11.91 -0.31
N TYR A 387 -41.01 11.57 -1.25
CA TYR A 387 -41.08 12.07 -2.62
C TYR A 387 -42.38 11.66 -3.32
N ARG A 388 -42.78 10.38 -3.22
CA ARG A 388 -43.99 9.87 -3.87
C ARG A 388 -45.27 10.49 -3.29
N GLU A 389 -45.36 10.60 -1.97
CA GLU A 389 -46.52 11.17 -1.29
C GLU A 389 -46.69 12.67 -1.58
N ASN A 390 -45.58 13.39 -1.79
CA ASN A 390 -45.58 14.84 -2.01
C ASN A 390 -45.37 15.25 -3.47
N TYR A 391 -45.40 14.30 -4.42
CA TYR A 391 -45.17 14.61 -5.85
C TYR A 391 -46.19 15.61 -6.40
N GLY A 392 -47.47 15.48 -6.02
CA GLY A 392 -48.50 16.45 -6.43
C GLY A 392 -48.24 17.87 -5.92
N VAL A 393 -47.69 17.99 -4.70
CA VAL A 393 -47.32 19.28 -4.12
C VAL A 393 -46.12 19.87 -4.86
N LEU A 394 -45.10 19.07 -5.14
CA LEU A 394 -43.95 19.47 -5.97
C LEU A 394 -44.40 20.03 -7.33
N MET A 395 -45.32 19.33 -8.01
CA MET A 395 -45.86 19.76 -9.31
C MET A 395 -46.67 21.05 -9.19
N ALA A 396 -47.44 21.25 -8.11
CA ALA A 396 -48.20 22.47 -7.89
C ALA A 396 -47.28 23.71 -7.74
N PHE A 397 -46.20 23.61 -6.95
CA PHE A 397 -45.22 24.70 -6.84
C PHE A 397 -44.56 25.02 -8.19
N GLN A 398 -44.26 24.01 -8.99
CA GLN A 398 -43.68 24.19 -10.32
C GLN A 398 -44.66 24.89 -11.28
N GLN A 399 -45.94 24.50 -11.25
CA GLN A 399 -47.00 25.09 -12.09
C GLN A 399 -47.25 26.57 -11.76
N GLU A 400 -47.22 26.93 -10.48
CA GLU A 400 -47.37 28.31 -10.00
C GLU A 400 -46.07 29.13 -10.11
N HIS A 401 -45.01 28.58 -10.73
CA HIS A 401 -43.68 29.20 -10.83
C HIS A 401 -43.10 29.66 -9.49
N MET A 402 -43.42 28.93 -8.42
CA MET A 402 -42.93 29.21 -7.07
C MET A 402 -41.67 28.40 -6.75
N LEU A 403 -40.86 28.92 -5.83
CA LEU A 403 -39.73 28.17 -5.29
C LEU A 403 -40.22 26.99 -4.46
N VAL A 404 -39.77 25.79 -4.82
CA VAL A 404 -40.06 24.56 -4.09
C VAL A 404 -39.34 24.58 -2.73
N PRO A 405 -39.99 24.21 -1.61
CA PRO A 405 -39.32 24.06 -0.31
C PRO A 405 -38.12 23.11 -0.37
N GLN A 406 -37.03 23.47 0.34
CA GLN A 406 -35.76 22.73 0.28
C GLN A 406 -35.93 21.25 0.68
N GLU A 407 -36.78 20.96 1.66
CA GLU A 407 -37.03 19.62 2.16
C GLU A 407 -37.62 18.69 1.08
N LEU A 408 -38.52 19.23 0.25
CA LEU A 408 -39.11 18.49 -0.87
C LEU A 408 -38.11 18.31 -2.01
N GLN A 409 -37.22 19.29 -2.25
CA GLN A 409 -36.14 19.17 -3.23
C GLN A 409 -35.15 18.07 -2.85
N VAL A 410 -34.67 18.06 -1.59
CA VAL A 410 -33.74 17.03 -1.09
C VAL A 410 -34.36 15.64 -1.17
N ALA A 411 -35.63 15.50 -0.82
CA ALA A 411 -36.33 14.21 -0.93
C ALA A 411 -36.40 13.73 -2.40
N ALA A 412 -36.69 14.62 -3.35
CA ALA A 412 -36.69 14.30 -4.77
C ALA A 412 -35.29 13.95 -5.28
N GLU A 413 -34.27 14.71 -4.92
CA GLU A 413 -32.88 14.50 -5.34
C GLU A 413 -32.36 13.13 -4.88
N ILE A 414 -32.54 12.79 -3.60
CA ILE A 414 -32.12 11.50 -3.03
C ILE A 414 -32.88 10.34 -3.69
N ALA A 415 -34.22 10.46 -3.82
CA ALA A 415 -35.04 9.41 -4.41
C ALA A 415 -34.72 9.14 -5.88
N LEU A 416 -34.54 10.20 -6.68
CA LEU A 416 -34.19 10.09 -8.10
C LEU A 416 -32.76 9.58 -8.28
N SER A 417 -31.80 10.07 -7.50
CA SER A 417 -30.41 9.61 -7.54
C SER A 417 -30.30 8.13 -7.20
N HIS A 418 -31.00 7.68 -6.16
CA HIS A 418 -31.03 6.26 -5.81
C HIS A 418 -31.61 5.42 -6.95
N LYS A 419 -32.74 5.83 -7.53
CA LYS A 419 -33.36 5.11 -8.65
C LYS A 419 -32.46 5.05 -9.88
N ALA A 420 -31.77 6.15 -10.20
CA ALA A 420 -30.79 6.18 -11.28
C ALA A 420 -29.65 5.19 -11.04
N MET A 421 -29.10 5.15 -9.81
CA MET A 421 -28.05 4.20 -9.43
C MET A 421 -28.52 2.74 -9.50
N GLU A 422 -29.77 2.46 -9.14
CA GLU A 422 -30.35 1.11 -9.24
C GLU A 422 -30.46 0.65 -10.69
N VAL A 423 -30.95 1.52 -11.59
CA VAL A 423 -31.01 1.24 -13.03
C VAL A 423 -29.61 1.04 -13.62
N LEU A 424 -28.63 1.87 -13.23
CA LEU A 424 -27.24 1.72 -13.69
C LEU A 424 -26.64 0.37 -13.28
N ARG A 425 -26.81 -0.05 -12.01
CA ARG A 425 -26.32 -1.35 -11.55
C ARG A 425 -26.98 -2.52 -12.29
N GLN A 426 -28.26 -2.40 -12.61
CA GLN A 426 -28.98 -3.42 -13.37
C GLN A 426 -28.43 -3.52 -14.81
N LEU A 427 -28.18 -2.39 -15.46
CA LEU A 427 -27.56 -2.35 -16.78
C LEU A 427 -26.13 -2.94 -16.79
N GLU A 428 -25.32 -2.67 -15.76
CA GLU A 428 -23.99 -3.27 -15.61
C GLU A 428 -24.06 -4.79 -15.47
N GLN A 429 -25.01 -5.32 -14.69
CA GLN A 429 -25.24 -6.76 -14.53
C GLN A 429 -25.69 -7.42 -15.84
N ASP A 430 -26.60 -6.78 -16.57
CA ASP A 430 -27.06 -7.28 -17.86
C ASP A 430 -25.90 -7.32 -18.88
N LEU A 431 -25.08 -6.27 -18.94
CA LEU A 431 -23.91 -6.19 -19.84
C LEU A 431 -22.83 -7.22 -19.51
N SER A 432 -22.57 -7.48 -18.22
CA SER A 432 -21.59 -8.48 -17.78
C SER A 432 -22.07 -9.92 -17.94
N SER A 433 -23.36 -10.15 -18.19
CA SER A 433 -23.92 -11.46 -18.53
C SER A 433 -23.95 -11.77 -20.03
N ILE A 434 -23.69 -10.77 -20.88
CA ILE A 434 -23.71 -10.88 -22.35
C ILE A 434 -22.30 -11.05 -22.94
N GLY A 435 -21.24 -10.83 -22.15
CA GLY A 435 -19.84 -11.15 -22.48
C GLY A 435 -19.36 -12.38 -21.74
#